data_AF-A0A5M9NRP5-F1
#
_entry.id   AF-A0A5M9NRP5-F1
#
_cell.length_a   1.000
_cell.length_b   1.000
_cell.length_c   1.000
_cell.angle_alpha   90.00
_cell.angle_beta   90.00
_cell.angle_gamma   90.00
#
_symmetry.space_group_name_H-M   'P 1'
#
loop_
_entity.id
_entity.type
_entity.pdbx_description
1 polymer ?
#
loop_
_entity_poly.entity_id
_entity_poly.type
_entity_poly.pdbx_seq_one_letter_code
_entity_poly.pdbx_strand_id
1 'polypeptide(L)'
;MENFKYSINDISSEVFYMERANSGLKEILEKIMKFWNKFKYKFNQVVIFNDLYKVIDDILKIVFKDFEVENRNINKLKYMINTSKFDDKIQIEEIMNIRHETQALFVTVSTALDACSTIIKKLDSAIDAGSYNQILK
;
A
#
# COMPACT_ATOMS: atom_id res chain seq x y z
N MET A 1 8.95 -31.22 18.00
CA MET A 1 8.23 -30.07 18.60
C MET A 1 9.06 -28.79 18.61
N GLU A 2 10.40 -28.82 18.66
CA GLU A 2 11.25 -27.60 18.67
C GLU A 2 11.07 -26.68 17.44
N ASN A 3 10.88 -27.21 16.22
CA ASN A 3 10.74 -26.38 15.00
C ASN A 3 9.50 -25.44 14.97
N PHE A 4 8.43 -25.76 15.69
CA PHE A 4 7.18 -25.00 15.59
C PHE A 4 7.18 -23.72 16.43
N LYS A 5 7.81 -23.76 17.61
CA LYS A 5 7.95 -22.58 18.47
C LYS A 5 8.82 -21.51 17.82
N TYR A 6 9.86 -21.92 17.08
CA TYR A 6 10.67 -21.01 16.27
C TYR A 6 9.86 -20.40 15.13
N SER A 7 9.11 -21.21 14.39
CA SER A 7 8.26 -20.73 13.28
C SER A 7 7.25 -19.65 13.72
N ILE A 8 6.66 -19.79 14.91
CA ILE A 8 5.71 -18.80 15.44
C ILE A 8 6.40 -17.52 15.89
N ASN A 9 7.56 -17.62 16.53
CA ASN A 9 8.34 -16.43 16.90
C ASN A 9 8.77 -15.65 15.66
N ASP A 10 9.13 -16.36 14.59
CA ASP A 10 9.47 -15.77 13.29
C ASP A 10 8.25 -15.09 12.67
N ILE A 11 7.10 -15.78 12.60
CA ILE A 11 5.85 -15.21 12.06
C ILE A 11 5.38 -14.01 12.91
N SER A 12 5.48 -14.08 14.23
CA SER A 12 5.11 -12.99 15.15
C SER A 12 5.99 -11.76 14.92
N SER A 13 7.30 -11.96 14.75
CA SER A 13 8.24 -10.89 14.43
C SER A 13 7.93 -10.27 13.07
N GLU A 14 7.65 -11.10 12.06
CA GLU A 14 7.24 -10.62 10.74
C GLU A 14 5.94 -9.80 10.78
N VAL A 15 4.93 -10.25 11.53
CA VAL A 15 3.67 -9.51 11.70
C VAL A 15 3.90 -8.15 12.36
N PHE A 16 4.81 -8.07 13.33
CA PHE A 16 5.23 -6.79 13.90
C PHE A 16 5.89 -5.88 12.85
N TYR A 17 6.76 -6.43 12.00
CA TYR A 17 7.35 -5.66 10.89
C TYR A 17 6.32 -5.22 9.85
N MET A 18 5.36 -6.08 9.50
CA MET A 18 4.25 -5.74 8.60
C MET A 18 3.41 -4.61 9.17
N GLU A 19 3.05 -4.65 10.45
CA GLU A 19 2.29 -3.57 11.10
C GLU A 19 3.04 -2.24 11.05
N ARG A 20 4.35 -2.25 11.34
CA ARG A 20 5.19 -1.06 11.25
C ARG A 20 5.27 -0.52 9.82
N ALA A 21 5.48 -1.40 8.84
CA ALA A 21 5.57 -1.02 7.44
C ALA A 21 4.23 -0.45 6.93
N ASN A 22 3.12 -1.08 7.32
CA ASN A 22 1.77 -0.66 6.96
C ASN A 22 1.43 0.72 7.57
N SER A 23 1.88 0.99 8.81
CA SER A 23 1.79 2.34 9.40
C SER A 23 2.56 3.38 8.58
N GLY A 24 3.77 3.05 8.11
CA GLY A 24 4.55 3.93 7.25
C GLY A 24 3.88 4.19 5.90
N LEU A 25 3.30 3.14 5.28
CA LEU A 25 2.54 3.27 4.05
C LEU A 25 1.31 4.17 4.21
N LYS A 26 0.62 4.09 5.36
CA LYS A 26 -0.50 4.99 5.67
C LYS A 26 -0.09 6.46 5.60
N GLU A 27 1.03 6.82 6.23
CA GLU A 27 1.53 8.20 6.20
C GLU A 27 1.89 8.66 4.79
N ILE A 28 2.45 7.76 3.97
CA ILE A 28 2.79 8.04 2.57
C ILE A 28 1.53 8.25 1.75
N LEU A 29 0.52 7.39 1.90
CA LEU A 29 -0.77 7.50 1.24
C LEU A 29 -1.45 8.83 1.58
N GLU A 30 -1.51 9.20 2.86
CA GLU A 30 -2.07 10.48 3.31
C GLU A 30 -1.35 11.68 2.70
N LYS A 31 -0.01 11.64 2.62
CA LYS A 31 0.78 12.68 1.96
C LYS A 31 0.45 12.76 0.47
N ILE A 32 0.45 11.62 -0.24
CA ILE A 32 0.15 11.55 -1.68
C ILE A 32 -1.25 12.10 -1.96
N MET A 33 -2.25 11.72 -1.16
CA MET A 33 -3.60 12.27 -1.30
C MET A 33 -3.65 13.78 -1.09
N LYS A 34 -2.96 14.28 -0.07
CA LYS A 34 -2.95 15.72 0.24
C LYS A 34 -2.33 16.51 -0.91
N PHE A 35 -1.22 16.01 -1.47
CA PHE A 35 -0.63 16.55 -2.69
C PHE A 35 -1.59 16.45 -3.87
N TRP A 36 -2.19 15.29 -4.10
CA TRP A 36 -3.10 15.05 -5.22
C TRP A 36 -4.34 15.98 -5.19
N ASN A 37 -4.92 16.20 -4.02
CA ASN A 37 -6.04 17.12 -3.85
C ASN A 37 -5.64 18.58 -4.13
N LYS A 38 -4.45 19.00 -3.67
CA LYS A 38 -3.89 20.32 -4.00
C LYS A 38 -3.67 20.46 -5.51
N PHE A 39 -3.18 19.40 -6.14
CA PHE A 39 -2.96 19.31 -7.58
C PHE A 39 -4.27 19.46 -8.37
N LYS A 40 -5.30 18.69 -8.01
CA LYS A 40 -6.64 18.78 -8.60
C LYS A 40 -7.18 20.22 -8.58
N TYR A 41 -7.03 20.90 -7.44
CA TYR A 41 -7.47 22.29 -7.31
C TYR A 41 -6.72 23.26 -8.24
N LYS A 42 -5.38 23.12 -8.36
CA LYS A 42 -4.54 23.99 -9.21
C LYS A 42 -4.84 23.82 -10.72
N PHE A 43 -5.34 22.66 -11.12
CA PHE A 43 -5.46 22.24 -12.53
C PHE A 43 -6.88 22.07 -13.06
N ASN A 44 -7.93 22.17 -12.23
CA ASN A 44 -9.30 22.32 -12.74
C ASN A 44 -9.46 23.54 -13.70
N GLN A 45 -8.41 24.35 -13.86
CA GLN A 45 -8.29 25.44 -14.82
C GLN A 45 -7.61 25.05 -16.16
N VAL A 46 -7.05 23.85 -16.31
CA VAL A 46 -6.30 23.40 -17.50
C VAL A 46 -6.75 21.99 -17.94
N VAL A 47 -7.50 21.92 -19.05
CA VAL A 47 -8.24 20.74 -19.55
C VAL A 47 -7.37 19.56 -20.01
N ILE A 48 -6.05 19.76 -20.17
CA ILE A 48 -5.16 18.87 -20.93
C ILE A 48 -4.83 17.55 -20.19
N PHE A 49 -5.15 17.41 -18.90
CA PHE A 49 -4.73 16.27 -18.07
C PHE A 49 -5.87 15.32 -17.62
N ASN A 50 -7.08 15.42 -18.19
CA ASN A 50 -8.25 14.67 -17.73
C ASN A 50 -8.07 13.14 -17.68
N ASP A 51 -7.38 12.54 -18.64
CA ASP A 51 -7.15 11.08 -18.64
C ASP A 51 -6.16 10.66 -17.55
N LEU A 52 -5.12 11.45 -17.33
CA LEU A 52 -4.13 11.21 -16.27
C LEU A 52 -4.77 11.35 -14.88
N TYR A 53 -5.72 12.29 -14.72
CA TYR A 53 -6.54 12.40 -13.52
C TYR A 53 -7.27 11.12 -13.18
N LYS A 54 -7.96 10.56 -14.19
CA LYS A 54 -8.74 9.35 -14.02
C LYS A 54 -7.85 8.15 -13.68
N VAL A 55 -6.70 8.02 -14.35
CA VAL A 55 -5.74 6.95 -14.09
C VAL A 55 -5.21 7.02 -12.66
N ILE A 56 -4.76 8.19 -12.18
CA ILE A 56 -4.25 8.33 -10.81
C ILE A 56 -5.37 8.07 -9.79
N ASP A 57 -6.59 8.57 -10.01
CA ASP A 57 -7.72 8.30 -9.13
C ASP A 57 -8.06 6.81 -9.05
N ASP A 58 -8.06 6.11 -10.19
CA ASP A 58 -8.37 4.68 -10.22
C ASP A 58 -7.26 3.85 -9.55
N ILE A 59 -5.99 4.22 -9.73
CA ILE A 59 -4.88 3.60 -8.99
C ILE A 59 -5.04 3.84 -7.48
N LEU A 60 -5.32 5.07 -7.06
CA LEU A 60 -5.49 5.39 -5.63
C LEU A 60 -6.66 4.62 -5.02
N LYS A 61 -7.79 4.46 -5.72
CA LYS A 61 -8.91 3.63 -5.25
C LYS A 61 -8.51 2.17 -5.04
N ILE A 62 -7.74 1.60 -5.97
CA ILE A 62 -7.23 0.23 -5.84
C ILE A 62 -6.32 0.13 -4.62
N VAL A 63 -5.36 1.05 -4.50
CA VAL A 63 -4.45 1.13 -3.35
C VAL A 63 -5.21 1.19 -2.03
N PHE A 64 -6.25 2.01 -1.94
CA PHE A 64 -7.08 2.12 -0.74
C PHE A 64 -7.75 0.80 -0.36
N LYS A 65 -8.39 0.16 -1.33
CA LYS A 65 -9.07 -1.11 -1.12
C LYS A 65 -8.09 -2.18 -0.65
N ASP A 66 -6.94 -2.28 -1.32
CA ASP A 66 -5.93 -3.30 -1.02
C ASP A 66 -5.27 -3.04 0.34
N PHE A 67 -5.03 -1.78 0.68
CA PHE A 67 -4.54 -1.37 2.00
C PHE A 67 -5.51 -1.72 3.15
N GLU A 68 -6.83 -1.56 2.93
CA GLU A 68 -7.83 -2.00 3.91
C GLU A 68 -7.88 -3.52 4.10
N VAL A 69 -7.69 -4.29 3.01
CA VAL A 69 -7.57 -5.75 3.08
C VAL A 69 -6.30 -6.13 3.83
N GLU A 70 -5.16 -5.52 3.50
CA GLU A 70 -3.88 -5.75 4.17
C GLU A 70 -3.99 -5.51 5.69
N ASN A 71 -4.58 -4.38 6.09
CA ASN A 71 -4.76 -4.05 7.50
C ASN A 71 -5.68 -5.07 8.23
N ARG A 72 -6.73 -5.56 7.57
CA ARG A 72 -7.57 -6.63 8.12
C ARG A 72 -6.79 -7.94 8.28
N ASN A 73 -5.96 -8.28 7.31
CA ASN A 73 -5.14 -9.49 7.36
C ASN A 73 -4.09 -9.42 8.47
N ILE A 74 -3.41 -8.29 8.65
CA ILE A 74 -2.47 -8.08 9.77
C ILE A 74 -3.18 -8.28 11.11
N ASN A 75 -4.36 -7.70 11.29
CA ASN A 75 -5.15 -7.88 12.51
C ASN A 75 -5.59 -9.34 12.72
N LYS A 76 -6.00 -10.02 11.65
CA LYS A 76 -6.35 -11.45 11.69
C LYS A 76 -5.15 -12.31 12.08
N LEU A 77 -3.97 -12.06 11.50
CA LEU A 77 -2.72 -12.74 11.84
C LEU A 77 -2.37 -12.55 13.32
N LYS A 78 -2.42 -11.31 13.83
CA LYS A 78 -2.18 -11.01 15.25
C LYS A 78 -3.12 -11.82 16.16
N TYR A 79 -4.41 -11.83 15.83
CA TYR A 79 -5.39 -12.60 16.60
C TYR A 79 -5.08 -14.10 16.56
N MET A 80 -4.83 -14.66 15.37
CA MET A 80 -4.56 -16.08 15.21
C MET A 80 -3.29 -16.48 15.96
N ILE A 81 -2.18 -15.75 15.83
CA ILE A 81 -0.93 -16.05 16.54
C ILE A 81 -1.13 -16.05 18.06
N ASN A 82 -1.91 -15.10 18.58
CA ASN A 82 -2.18 -14.98 20.03
C ASN A 82 -3.14 -16.06 20.57
N THR A 83 -3.97 -16.66 19.72
CA THR A 83 -5.00 -17.63 20.12
C THR A 83 -4.71 -19.05 19.64
N SER A 84 -3.67 -19.24 18.84
CA SER A 84 -3.34 -20.53 18.22
C SER A 84 -2.88 -21.55 19.23
N LYS A 85 -3.32 -22.79 19.02
CA LYS A 85 -2.72 -23.96 19.66
C LYS A 85 -1.72 -24.53 18.66
N PHE A 86 -0.43 -24.50 19.00
CA PHE A 86 0.70 -24.72 18.09
C PHE A 86 0.86 -26.16 17.54
N ASP A 87 -0.15 -27.00 17.77
CA ASP A 87 -0.23 -28.38 17.32
C ASP A 87 -1.29 -28.55 16.20
N ASP A 88 -2.08 -27.51 15.90
CA ASP A 88 -3.11 -27.52 14.85
C ASP A 88 -2.51 -27.14 13.49
N LYS A 89 -2.27 -28.17 12.66
CA LYS A 89 -1.70 -28.01 11.32
C LYS A 89 -2.59 -27.17 10.37
N ILE A 90 -3.92 -27.25 10.51
CA ILE A 90 -4.86 -26.49 9.66
C ILE A 90 -4.73 -25.00 9.98
N GLN A 91 -4.70 -24.67 11.27
CA GLN A 91 -4.53 -23.28 11.73
C GLN A 91 -3.20 -22.68 11.24
N ILE A 92 -2.12 -23.47 11.23
CA ILE A 92 -0.80 -23.04 10.74
C ILE A 92 -0.81 -22.78 9.24
N GLU A 93 -1.44 -23.65 8.45
CA GLU A 93 -1.58 -23.46 7.01
C GLU A 93 -2.39 -22.19 6.67
N GLU A 94 -3.46 -21.93 7.42
CA GLU A 94 -4.23 -20.70 7.27
C GLU A 94 -3.40 -19.45 7.61
N ILE A 95 -2.59 -19.47 8.68
CA ILE A 95 -1.67 -18.37 9.03
C ILE A 95 -0.69 -18.12 7.88
N MET A 96 -0.11 -19.16 7.29
CA MET A 96 0.83 -19.04 6.18
C MET A 96 0.18 -18.45 4.93
N ASN A 97 -1.05 -18.86 4.61
CA ASN A 97 -1.80 -18.33 3.47
C ASN A 97 -2.11 -16.84 3.64
N ILE A 98 -2.65 -16.45 4.79
CA ILE A 98 -2.95 -15.03 5.08
C ILE A 98 -1.66 -14.19 5.07
N ARG A 99 -0.56 -14.74 5.60
CA ARG A 99 0.76 -14.10 5.54
C ARG A 99 1.19 -13.82 4.10
N HIS A 100 1.09 -14.81 3.21
CA HIS A 100 1.47 -14.66 1.81
C HIS A 100 0.59 -13.65 1.06
N GLU A 101 -0.72 -13.68 1.27
CA GLU A 101 -1.63 -12.66 0.73
C GLU A 101 -1.27 -11.25 1.21
N THR A 102 -1.00 -11.09 2.51
CA THR A 102 -0.65 -9.80 3.10
C THR A 102 0.63 -9.23 2.48
N GLN A 103 1.66 -10.08 2.29
CA GLN A 103 2.90 -9.68 1.64
C GLN A 103 2.68 -9.26 0.17
N ALA A 104 1.84 -9.99 -0.57
CA ALA A 104 1.53 -9.66 -1.96
C ALA A 104 0.78 -8.32 -2.07
N LEU A 105 -0.16 -8.06 -1.16
CA LEU A 105 -0.88 -6.79 -1.08
C LEU A 105 0.08 -5.64 -0.75
N PHE A 106 0.95 -5.80 0.24
CA PHE A 106 1.96 -4.80 0.60
C PHE A 106 2.83 -4.39 -0.60
N VAL A 107 3.35 -5.37 -1.35
CA VAL A 107 4.16 -5.11 -2.55
C VAL A 107 3.37 -4.34 -3.60
N THR A 108 2.12 -4.73 -3.83
CA THR A 108 1.22 -4.07 -4.80
C THR A 108 0.94 -2.62 -4.40
N VAL A 109 0.57 -2.39 -3.14
CA VAL A 109 0.31 -1.06 -2.57
C VAL A 109 1.56 -0.18 -2.66
N SER A 110 2.72 -0.67 -2.21
CA SER A 110 3.97 0.10 -2.23
C SER A 110 4.35 0.51 -3.65
N THR A 111 4.29 -0.44 -4.61
CA THR A 111 4.63 -0.18 -6.01
C THR A 111 3.71 0.86 -6.63
N ALA A 112 2.40 0.75 -6.38
CA ALA A 112 1.42 1.70 -6.89
C ALA A 112 1.58 3.10 -6.29
N LEU A 113 1.87 3.21 -4.99
CA LEU A 113 2.14 4.48 -4.32
C LEU A 113 3.42 5.14 -4.87
N ASP A 114 4.48 4.38 -5.11
CA ASP A 114 5.71 4.90 -5.70
C ASP A 114 5.49 5.41 -7.13
N ALA A 115 4.69 4.69 -7.93
CA ALA A 115 4.29 5.13 -9.26
C ALA A 115 3.50 6.44 -9.21
N CYS A 116 2.46 6.53 -8.37
CA CYS A 116 1.68 7.75 -8.15
C CYS A 116 2.56 8.91 -7.69
N SER A 117 3.44 8.69 -6.72
CA SER A 117 4.37 9.71 -6.20
C SER A 117 5.29 10.24 -7.29
N THR A 118 5.84 9.35 -8.13
CA THR A 118 6.71 9.72 -9.23
C THR A 118 5.99 10.55 -10.28
N ILE A 119 4.77 10.15 -10.66
CA ILE A 119 3.96 10.89 -11.64
C ILE A 119 3.64 12.29 -11.10
N ILE A 120 3.15 12.38 -9.85
CA ILE A 120 2.78 13.66 -9.23
C ILE A 120 3.99 14.60 -9.16
N LYS A 121 5.17 14.12 -8.75
CA LYS A 121 6.41 14.92 -8.70
C LYS A 121 6.84 15.44 -10.08
N LYS A 122 6.77 14.58 -11.10
CA LYS A 122 7.11 14.97 -12.48
C LYS A 122 6.15 16.04 -13.01
N LEU A 123 4.86 15.90 -12.72
CA LEU A 123 3.87 16.93 -13.06
C LEU A 123 4.18 18.25 -12.36
N ASP A 124 4.49 18.24 -11.05
CA ASP A 124 4.83 19.46 -10.29
C ASP A 124 5.97 20.23 -10.94
N SER A 125 7.05 19.50 -11.21
CA SER A 125 8.28 20.06 -11.76
C SER A 125 8.05 20.69 -13.13
N ALA A 126 7.21 20.08 -13.97
CA ALA A 126 6.95 20.60 -15.31
C ALA A 126 5.98 21.79 -15.35
N ILE A 127 5.07 21.89 -14.38
CA ILE A 127 4.23 23.08 -14.20
C ILE A 127 5.10 24.25 -13.79
N ASP A 128 5.94 24.05 -12.78
CA ASP A 128 6.81 25.11 -12.25
C ASP A 128 7.82 25.57 -13.31
N ALA A 129 8.26 24.66 -14.20
CA ALA A 129 9.11 24.98 -15.34
C ALA A 129 8.37 25.52 -16.59
N GLY A 130 7.03 25.68 -16.56
CA GLY A 130 6.24 26.12 -17.72
C GLY A 130 6.34 25.18 -18.94
N SER A 131 6.76 23.93 -18.75
CA SER A 131 7.22 23.01 -19.80
C SER A 131 6.22 21.88 -20.12
N TYR A 132 4.94 22.07 -19.81
CA TYR A 132 3.89 21.05 -19.95
C TYR A 132 3.75 20.49 -21.38
N ASN A 133 4.05 21.28 -22.41
CA ASN A 133 4.03 20.84 -23.82
C ASN A 133 5.14 19.81 -24.18
N GLN A 134 6.16 19.62 -23.33
CA GLN A 134 7.23 18.64 -23.56
C GLN A 134 6.93 17.26 -22.95
N ILE A 135 5.99 17.14 -22.01
CA ILE A 135 5.60 15.85 -21.41
C ILE A 135 4.68 15.04 -22.34
N LEU A 136 3.98 15.71 -23.26
CA LEU A 136 2.95 15.13 -24.12
C LEU A 136 3.50 14.61 -25.48
N LYS A 137 4.82 14.54 -25.65
CA LYS A 137 5.50 13.96 -26.83
C LYS A 137 6.20 12.67 -26.45
#